data_AF-A0AAN8JPX9-F1
#
_entry.id   AF-A0AAN8JPX9-F1
#
_cell.length_a   1.000
_cell.length_b   1.000
_cell.length_c   1.000
_cell.angle_alpha   90.00
_cell.angle_beta   90.00
_cell.angle_gamma   90.00
#
_symmetry.space_group_name_H-M   'P 1'
#
loop_
_entity.id
_entity.type
_entity.pdbx_description
1 polymer ?
#
loop_
_entity_poly.entity_id
_entity_poly.type
_entity_poly.pdbx_seq_one_letter_code
_entity_poly.pdbx_strand_id
1 'polypeptide(L)'
;MPEDLPEPYDFSKILLTAITRTSPTCKCVLCEIARENTVSVGHRPSNPFPLGRPKGVKEPQLPSPRPVRVCQRCFQPVGRGIAHPRPCTANDARENLSVVVKNVPLASEIIASDLIRDKASTSDGSTVKIGTRGTDLTIRKPGPQATCSKAMFPDTPIPTDELIKMQTTLDMSLNQTERLAFFMRTWKGRKVLEPGVMEKLRERDEYEYYSTATLNMDSAFKDETGKVTRSVVYCNDLVGLVGHVMESRGVIGDHMIKIGIDCGGSFLKFCLNVVSCEGEGAGSLPSKRAKYQDGAFAKNFVDSGVKKLIIIAIVEHVKETYDNLTSVLELVELDKVDFVAAFDLKLANAFLGLGTHSSTCPCPWCELPKSEFGNHDRIINLRTLGAIRRNALEYQAAAVAHKGKRALSSAAFKSC
;
A
#
# COMPACT_ATOMS: atom_id res chain seq x y z
N MET A 1 37.44 19.62 -12.35
CA MET A 1 37.48 20.67 -11.31
C MET A 1 38.02 21.93 -11.94
N PRO A 2 37.14 22.81 -12.46
CA PRO A 2 37.49 24.19 -12.72
C PRO A 2 36.62 25.15 -11.91
N GLU A 3 37.30 26.16 -11.41
CA GLU A 3 36.84 27.23 -10.53
C GLU A 3 35.88 28.19 -11.25
N ASP A 4 34.80 28.52 -10.52
CA ASP A 4 34.05 29.79 -10.44
C ASP A 4 33.65 30.52 -11.73
N LEU A 5 32.43 30.20 -12.19
CA LEU A 5 31.63 31.07 -13.04
C LEU A 5 31.23 32.34 -12.28
N PRO A 6 31.30 33.55 -12.90
CA PRO A 6 30.91 34.79 -12.25
C PRO A 6 29.42 34.80 -11.90
N GLU A 7 29.08 35.38 -10.75
CA GLU A 7 27.69 35.47 -10.27
C GLU A 7 26.79 36.20 -11.30
N PRO A 8 25.60 35.65 -11.60
CA PRO A 8 24.66 36.29 -12.52
C PRO A 8 24.11 37.58 -11.91
N TYR A 9 24.01 38.61 -12.75
CA TYR A 9 23.56 39.94 -12.38
C TYR A 9 22.12 39.93 -11.87
N ASP A 10 21.88 40.49 -10.67
CA ASP A 10 20.56 40.56 -10.04
C ASP A 10 19.72 41.70 -10.65
N PHE A 11 18.89 41.36 -11.64
CA PHE A 11 18.01 42.28 -12.34
C PHE A 11 16.88 42.85 -11.47
N SER A 12 16.64 42.32 -10.27
CA SER A 12 15.60 42.83 -9.36
C SER A 12 15.97 44.18 -8.73
N LYS A 13 17.24 44.60 -8.83
CA LYS A 13 17.75 45.89 -8.32
C LYS A 13 17.67 47.03 -9.34
N ILE A 14 17.21 46.77 -10.57
CA ILE A 14 17.12 47.80 -11.61
C ILE A 14 15.84 48.61 -11.43
N LEU A 15 15.97 49.78 -10.79
CA LEU A 15 14.91 50.79 -10.74
C LEU A 15 14.88 51.56 -12.07
N LEU A 16 13.94 51.22 -12.94
CA LEU A 16 13.71 51.94 -14.19
C LEU A 16 13.06 53.29 -13.89
N THR A 17 13.86 54.33 -13.69
CA THR A 17 13.36 55.70 -13.68
C THR A 17 13.01 56.14 -15.10
N ALA A 18 11.81 56.68 -15.28
CA ALA A 18 11.37 57.23 -16.56
C ALA A 18 12.30 58.38 -16.99
N ILE A 19 12.77 58.33 -18.24
CA ILE A 19 13.65 59.34 -18.80
C ILE A 19 12.86 60.64 -18.99
N THR A 20 13.08 61.63 -18.12
CA THR A 20 12.61 63.00 -18.35
C THR A 20 13.61 63.75 -19.23
N ARG A 21 13.09 64.60 -20.12
CA ARG A 21 13.76 65.36 -21.19
C ARG A 21 14.90 66.30 -20.75
N THR A 22 15.30 66.29 -19.49
CA THR A 22 16.10 67.35 -18.83
C THR A 22 17.42 66.89 -18.21
N SER A 23 17.83 65.62 -18.30
CA SER A 23 19.16 65.17 -17.83
C SER A 23 19.74 64.02 -18.68
N PRO A 24 20.70 64.27 -19.59
CA PRO A 24 21.09 63.30 -20.62
C PRO A 24 22.24 62.35 -20.24
N THR A 25 22.69 62.33 -18.99
CA THR A 25 23.93 61.62 -18.60
C THR A 25 23.69 60.36 -17.78
N CYS A 26 22.94 59.40 -18.33
CA CYS A 26 22.97 58.03 -17.82
C CYS A 26 24.26 57.32 -18.29
N LYS A 27 24.99 56.68 -17.37
CA LYS A 27 26.26 55.95 -17.62
C LYS A 27 26.07 54.42 -17.66
N CYS A 28 24.86 53.91 -17.87
CA CYS A 28 24.66 52.46 -17.94
C CYS A 28 25.05 51.91 -19.32
N VAL A 29 25.52 50.67 -19.33
CA VAL A 29 26.02 49.95 -20.52
C VAL A 29 24.99 49.91 -21.66
N LEU A 30 23.70 49.83 -21.34
CA LEU A 30 22.62 49.87 -22.35
C LEU A 30 22.51 51.23 -23.07
N CYS A 31 22.67 52.34 -22.34
CA CYS A 31 22.66 53.67 -22.93
C CYS A 31 23.94 53.97 -23.72
N GLU A 32 25.05 53.34 -23.37
CA GLU A 32 26.32 53.42 -24.09
C GLU A 32 26.21 52.68 -25.44
N ILE A 33 25.69 51.45 -25.44
CA ILE A 33 25.39 50.65 -26.64
C ILE A 33 24.37 51.36 -27.55
N ALA A 34 23.38 52.04 -26.98
CA ALA A 34 22.38 52.80 -27.73
C ALA A 34 22.94 54.08 -28.39
N ARG A 35 24.02 54.67 -27.85
CA ARG A 35 24.72 55.81 -28.48
C ARG A 35 25.61 55.36 -29.63
N GLU A 36 26.23 54.19 -29.52
CA GLU A 36 27.10 53.64 -30.57
C GLU A 36 26.30 53.12 -31.78
N ASN A 37 25.05 52.68 -31.59
CA ASN A 37 24.18 52.21 -32.67
C ASN A 37 23.21 53.28 -33.19
N THR A 38 23.72 54.43 -33.62
CA THR A 38 22.91 55.43 -34.34
C THR A 38 22.76 55.08 -35.83
N VAL A 39 22.04 53.99 -36.12
CA VAL A 39 21.52 53.76 -37.48
C VAL A 39 20.25 54.57 -37.64
N SER A 40 20.41 55.77 -38.17
CA SER A 40 19.37 56.77 -38.38
C SER A 40 18.30 56.28 -39.36
N VAL A 41 17.06 56.14 -38.89
CA VAL A 41 15.85 56.29 -39.71
C VAL A 41 14.94 57.31 -39.03
N GLY A 42 14.73 58.46 -39.67
CA GLY A 42 13.57 59.31 -39.38
C GLY A 42 13.86 60.78 -39.01
N HIS A 43 13.79 61.62 -40.05
CA HIS A 43 13.37 63.03 -40.05
C HIS A 43 14.20 64.12 -39.32
N ARG A 44 14.98 64.86 -40.12
CA ARG A 44 15.29 66.28 -39.85
C ARG A 44 14.25 67.19 -40.56
N PRO A 45 13.80 68.29 -39.95
CA PRO A 45 13.08 69.33 -40.68
C PRO A 45 14.09 70.21 -41.42
N SER A 46 13.96 70.31 -42.74
CA SER A 46 14.75 71.23 -43.57
C SER A 46 13.99 72.54 -43.74
N ASN A 47 14.57 73.65 -43.29
CA ASN A 47 14.26 74.96 -43.86
C ASN A 47 15.12 75.21 -45.12
N PRO A 48 14.66 76.07 -46.03
CA PRO A 48 14.88 75.94 -47.46
C PRO A 48 16.13 76.70 -47.93
N PHE A 49 16.82 76.19 -48.95
CA PHE A 49 17.15 76.86 -50.22
C PHE A 49 18.09 75.95 -51.05
N PRO A 50 18.07 76.08 -52.40
CA PRO A 50 18.12 74.97 -53.35
C PRO A 50 19.54 74.78 -53.90
N LEU A 51 19.79 73.71 -54.66
CA LEU A 51 20.69 73.69 -55.83
C LEU A 51 20.83 72.26 -56.41
N GLY A 52 20.37 72.10 -57.66
CA GLY A 52 21.01 71.31 -58.73
C GLY A 52 21.25 69.80 -58.57
N ARG A 53 20.56 69.00 -59.40
CA ARG A 53 20.86 67.58 -59.66
C ARG A 53 22.16 67.41 -60.48
N PRO A 54 23.15 66.61 -60.08
CA PRO A 54 24.28 66.27 -60.95
C PRO A 54 23.82 65.41 -62.14
N LYS A 55 24.31 65.71 -63.34
CA LYS A 55 23.98 64.98 -64.58
C LYS A 55 24.66 63.60 -64.61
N GLY A 56 23.82 62.57 -64.65
CA GLY A 56 23.97 61.21 -65.23
C GLY A 56 25.36 60.57 -65.41
N VAL A 57 25.62 59.54 -64.62
CA VAL A 57 26.39 58.35 -65.06
C VAL A 57 25.35 57.24 -65.27
N LYS A 58 25.26 56.69 -66.48
CA LYS A 58 24.37 55.55 -66.80
C LYS A 58 24.97 54.29 -66.19
N GLU A 59 24.38 53.78 -65.12
CA GLU A 59 24.58 52.37 -64.73
C GLU A 59 24.06 51.47 -65.85
N PRO A 60 24.79 50.39 -66.22
CA PRO A 60 24.30 49.42 -67.19
C PRO A 60 23.02 48.78 -66.64
N GLN A 61 21.90 48.97 -67.34
CA GLN A 61 20.63 48.35 -66.99
C GLN A 61 20.78 46.83 -67.05
N LEU A 62 20.66 46.17 -65.89
CA LEU A 62 20.53 44.72 -65.83
C LEU A 62 19.35 44.28 -66.72
N PRO A 63 19.51 43.23 -67.55
CA PRO A 63 18.44 42.78 -68.43
C PRO A 63 17.21 42.36 -67.61
N SER A 64 16.02 42.71 -68.10
CA SER A 64 14.75 42.35 -67.47
C SER A 64 14.66 40.82 -67.24
N PRO A 65 14.29 40.35 -66.04
CA PRO A 65 14.21 38.92 -65.74
C PRO A 65 13.22 38.22 -66.69
N ARG A 66 13.68 37.14 -67.34
CA ARG A 66 12.82 36.31 -68.20
C ARG A 66 11.97 35.36 -67.33
N PRO A 67 10.69 35.11 -67.68
CA PRO A 67 9.86 34.20 -66.90
C PRO A 67 10.42 32.77 -66.97
N VAL A 68 10.66 32.16 -65.81
CA VAL A 68 11.07 30.77 -65.68
C VAL A 68 9.86 29.88 -66.00
N ARG A 69 9.97 29.03 -67.03
CA ARG A 69 8.94 28.01 -67.29
C ARG A 69 9.15 26.85 -66.35
N VAL A 70 8.08 26.35 -65.73
CA VAL A 70 8.13 25.25 -64.77
C VAL A 70 7.26 24.10 -65.30
N CYS A 71 7.71 22.86 -65.12
CA CYS A 71 6.94 21.67 -65.47
C CYS A 71 5.70 21.57 -64.59
N GLN A 72 4.52 21.47 -65.20
CA GLN A 72 3.23 21.34 -64.50
C GLN A 72 3.08 19.99 -63.75
N ARG A 73 3.90 18.99 -64.09
CA ARG A 73 3.83 17.64 -63.50
C ARG A 73 4.78 17.43 -62.33
N CYS A 74 6.03 17.87 -62.45
CA CYS A 74 7.04 17.68 -61.41
C CYS A 74 7.58 18.96 -60.79
N PHE A 75 7.12 20.15 -61.19
CA PHE A 75 7.53 21.44 -60.65
C PHE A 75 9.02 21.81 -60.85
N GLN A 76 9.74 21.12 -61.73
CA GLN A 76 11.12 21.46 -62.08
C GLN A 76 11.16 22.58 -63.15
N PRO A 77 12.13 23.52 -63.10
CA PRO A 77 12.35 24.48 -64.18
C PRO A 77 12.64 23.79 -65.52
N VAL A 78 12.02 24.26 -66.60
CA VAL A 78 12.18 23.74 -67.96
C VAL A 78 12.69 24.85 -68.86
N GLY A 79 13.80 24.60 -69.54
CA GLY A 79 14.43 25.56 -70.44
C GLY A 79 15.41 24.89 -71.38
N ARG A 80 15.89 25.64 -72.38
CA ARG A 80 16.97 25.16 -73.26
C ARG A 80 18.22 24.94 -72.40
N GLY A 81 18.80 23.74 -72.47
CA GLY A 81 19.98 23.35 -71.69
C GLY A 81 19.71 22.84 -70.27
N ILE A 82 18.45 22.82 -69.80
CA ILE A 82 18.10 22.26 -68.49
C ILE A 82 17.65 20.81 -68.68
N ALA A 83 18.37 19.87 -68.09
CA ALA A 83 18.00 18.45 -68.10
C ALA A 83 16.72 18.23 -67.27
N HIS A 84 15.68 17.71 -67.91
CA HIS A 84 14.41 17.38 -67.27
C HIS A 84 14.05 15.92 -67.59
N PRO A 85 13.83 15.06 -66.58
CA PRO A 85 13.54 13.64 -66.79
C PRO A 85 12.25 13.45 -67.62
N ARG A 86 12.30 12.55 -68.61
CA ARG A 86 11.13 12.16 -69.42
C ARG A 86 11.01 10.63 -69.40
N PRO A 87 9.96 10.04 -68.77
CA PRO A 87 8.84 10.72 -68.09
C PRO A 87 9.23 11.29 -66.72
N CYS A 88 8.65 12.43 -66.35
CA CYS A 88 8.72 12.92 -64.98
C CYS A 88 7.72 12.14 -64.10
N THR A 89 8.13 11.82 -62.88
CA THR A 89 7.35 10.97 -61.96
C THR A 89 6.71 11.77 -60.83
N ALA A 90 5.74 11.16 -60.15
CA ALA A 90 5.13 11.75 -58.94
C ALA A 90 6.13 11.87 -57.77
N ASN A 91 7.20 11.08 -57.76
CA ASN A 91 8.26 11.21 -56.76
C ASN A 91 9.10 12.46 -56.99
N ASP A 92 9.46 12.75 -58.25
CA ASP A 92 10.16 13.99 -58.62
C ASP A 92 9.34 15.22 -58.22
N ALA A 93 8.01 15.16 -58.41
CA ALA A 93 7.09 16.22 -57.99
C ALA A 93 7.13 16.46 -56.47
N ARG A 94 7.09 15.38 -55.67
CA ARG A 94 7.15 15.46 -54.21
C ARG A 94 8.48 16.03 -53.71
N GLU A 95 9.59 15.63 -54.31
CA GLU A 95 10.91 16.11 -53.92
C GLU A 95 11.08 17.59 -54.26
N ASN A 96 10.68 18.01 -55.45
CA ASN A 96 10.74 19.42 -55.86
C ASN A 96 9.85 20.30 -54.98
N LEU A 97 8.63 19.85 -54.65
CA LEU A 97 7.76 20.56 -53.70
C LEU A 97 8.38 20.62 -52.29
N SER A 98 8.99 19.53 -51.83
CA SER A 98 9.67 19.53 -50.52
C SER A 98 10.80 20.55 -50.46
N VAL A 99 11.55 20.74 -51.53
CA VAL A 99 12.62 21.75 -51.61
C VAL A 99 12.04 23.16 -51.55
N VAL A 100 11.00 23.43 -52.33
CA VAL A 100 10.33 24.74 -52.35
C VAL A 100 9.76 25.10 -50.97
N VAL A 101 9.08 24.14 -50.33
CA VAL A 101 8.45 24.36 -49.02
C VAL A 101 9.48 24.55 -47.91
N LYS A 102 10.64 23.86 -47.97
CA LYS A 102 11.75 24.05 -47.00
C LYS A 102 12.37 25.44 -47.08
N ASN A 103 12.35 26.08 -48.25
CA ASN A 103 12.91 27.42 -48.44
C ASN A 103 12.00 28.53 -47.88
N VAL A 104 10.76 28.20 -47.46
CA VAL A 104 9.80 29.15 -46.88
C VAL A 104 9.22 28.53 -45.58
N PRO A 105 9.91 28.69 -44.44
CA PRO A 105 9.56 28.01 -43.19
C PRO A 105 8.10 28.24 -42.75
N LEU A 106 7.63 29.49 -42.79
CA LEU A 106 6.26 29.82 -42.39
C LEU A 106 5.20 29.15 -43.28
N ALA A 107 5.45 29.06 -44.59
CA ALA A 107 4.53 28.39 -45.51
C ALA A 107 4.46 26.88 -45.23
N SER A 108 5.57 26.27 -44.83
CA SER A 108 5.61 24.86 -44.45
C SER A 108 4.74 24.55 -43.23
N GLU A 109 4.74 25.44 -42.23
CA GLU A 109 3.93 25.32 -41.02
C GLU A 109 2.44 25.50 -41.32
N ILE A 110 2.10 26.49 -42.15
CA ILE A 110 0.71 26.76 -42.56
C ILE A 110 0.13 25.57 -43.32
N ILE A 111 0.85 25.07 -44.33
CA ILE A 111 0.41 23.92 -45.14
C ILE A 111 0.24 22.67 -44.28
N ALA A 112 1.15 22.43 -43.33
CA ALA A 112 1.04 21.32 -42.39
C ALA A 112 -0.19 21.47 -41.47
N SER A 113 -0.43 22.67 -40.94
CA SER A 113 -1.59 22.98 -40.08
C SER A 113 -2.91 22.76 -40.80
N ASP A 114 -3.04 23.26 -42.03
CA ASP A 114 -4.26 23.12 -42.82
C ASP A 114 -4.53 21.64 -43.18
N LEU A 115 -3.50 20.89 -43.57
CA LEU A 115 -3.61 19.44 -43.81
C LEU A 115 -4.10 18.68 -42.57
N ILE A 116 -3.55 19.01 -41.39
CA ILE A 116 -3.95 18.39 -40.13
C ILE A 116 -5.41 18.75 -39.80
N ARG A 117 -5.81 20.01 -40.04
CA ARG A 117 -7.18 20.50 -39.81
C ARG A 117 -8.20 19.78 -40.68
N ASP A 118 -7.92 19.62 -41.97
CA ASP A 118 -8.79 18.94 -42.92
C ASP A 118 -8.95 17.45 -42.62
N LYS A 119 -7.84 16.79 -42.25
CA LYS A 119 -7.92 15.38 -41.83
C LYS A 119 -8.58 15.21 -40.46
N ALA A 120 -8.46 16.20 -39.58
CA ALA A 120 -9.12 16.20 -38.29
C ALA A 120 -10.63 16.45 -38.40
N SER A 121 -11.09 17.25 -39.37
CA SER A 121 -12.52 17.49 -39.61
C SER A 121 -13.20 16.31 -40.32
N THR A 122 -12.46 15.58 -41.17
CA THR A 122 -13.02 14.48 -41.97
C THR A 122 -13.04 13.13 -41.24
N SER A 123 -12.24 12.95 -40.19
CA SER A 123 -12.17 11.68 -39.45
C SER A 123 -13.11 11.67 -38.23
N ASP A 124 -13.97 10.67 -38.09
CA ASP A 124 -14.79 10.50 -36.86
C ASP A 124 -14.02 9.86 -35.70
N GLY A 125 -12.76 9.44 -35.94
CA GLY A 125 -11.90 8.79 -34.96
C GLY A 125 -11.14 9.75 -34.03
N SER A 126 -10.64 9.20 -32.91
CA SER A 126 -9.75 9.90 -31.97
C SER A 126 -8.31 10.09 -32.48
N THR A 127 -8.01 9.59 -33.68
CA THR A 127 -6.70 9.65 -34.33
C THR A 127 -6.79 10.12 -35.78
N VAL A 128 -5.74 10.82 -36.22
CA VAL A 128 -5.52 11.33 -37.58
C VAL A 128 -4.27 10.66 -38.14
N LYS A 129 -4.38 10.07 -39.34
CA LYS A 129 -3.25 9.43 -40.03
C LYS A 129 -2.61 10.36 -41.07
N ILE A 130 -1.31 10.58 -40.96
CA ILE A 130 -0.50 11.37 -41.91
C ILE A 130 0.41 10.41 -42.68
N GLY A 131 0.35 10.46 -44.01
CA GLY A 131 1.20 9.63 -44.84
C GLY A 131 2.67 10.04 -44.71
N THR A 132 3.55 9.07 -44.54
CA THR A 132 5.01 9.28 -44.53
C THR A 132 5.67 8.52 -45.68
N ARG A 133 7.01 8.57 -45.78
CA ARG A 133 7.77 7.73 -46.73
C ARG A 133 7.71 6.22 -46.39
N GLY A 134 7.13 5.86 -45.24
CA GLY A 134 6.91 4.49 -44.78
C GLY A 134 5.52 4.34 -44.17
N THR A 135 5.45 3.87 -42.92
CA THR A 135 4.18 3.72 -42.20
C THR A 135 3.55 5.08 -41.88
N ASP A 136 2.22 5.13 -41.92
CA ASP A 136 1.49 6.35 -41.57
C ASP A 136 1.80 6.79 -40.14
N LEU A 137 2.08 8.08 -39.97
CA LEU A 137 2.20 8.71 -38.66
C LEU A 137 0.79 8.91 -38.09
N THR A 138 0.51 8.33 -36.93
CA THR A 138 -0.79 8.46 -36.25
C THR A 138 -0.72 9.53 -35.16
N ILE A 139 -1.45 10.62 -35.34
CA ILE A 139 -1.59 11.70 -34.36
C ILE A 139 -2.91 11.54 -33.61
N ARG A 140 -2.91 11.62 -32.27
CA ARG A 140 -4.16 11.64 -31.49
C ARG A 140 -4.73 13.06 -31.49
N LYS A 141 -6.04 13.17 -31.75
CA LYS A 141 -6.75 14.44 -31.53
C LYS A 141 -6.68 14.78 -30.04
N PRO A 142 -6.51 16.05 -29.66
CA PRO A 142 -6.70 16.46 -28.28
C PRO A 142 -8.18 16.26 -27.94
N GLY A 143 -8.51 15.10 -27.37
CA GLY A 143 -9.76 14.91 -26.65
C GLY A 143 -9.70 15.67 -25.32
N PRO A 144 -10.82 15.75 -24.57
CA PRO A 144 -10.72 16.00 -23.13
C PRO A 144 -9.66 15.04 -22.60
N GLN A 145 -8.71 15.56 -21.80
CA GLN A 145 -7.56 14.81 -21.27
C GLN A 145 -7.99 13.37 -21.09
N ALA A 146 -7.33 12.44 -21.79
CA ALA A 146 -7.52 11.04 -21.52
C ALA A 146 -7.43 10.92 -20.01
N THR A 147 -8.54 10.57 -19.36
CA THR A 147 -8.49 10.20 -17.96
C THR A 147 -7.50 9.06 -17.96
N CYS A 148 -6.24 9.34 -17.59
CA CYS A 148 -5.28 8.33 -17.19
C CYS A 148 -6.12 7.37 -16.38
N SER A 149 -6.23 6.12 -16.85
CA SER A 149 -7.04 5.05 -16.25
C SER A 149 -7.17 5.36 -14.77
N LYS A 150 -8.35 5.85 -14.33
CA LYS A 150 -8.54 6.56 -13.05
C LYS A 150 -7.51 6.01 -12.07
N ALA A 151 -6.46 6.77 -11.75
CA ALA A 151 -5.49 6.31 -10.75
C ALA A 151 -6.35 5.91 -9.56
N MET A 152 -6.40 4.61 -9.25
CA MET A 152 -7.41 4.09 -8.35
C MET A 152 -7.24 4.69 -6.94
N PHE A 153 -6.03 5.19 -6.70
CA PHE A 153 -5.68 6.00 -5.57
C PHE A 153 -5.65 7.47 -6.02
N PRO A 154 -6.41 8.35 -5.36
CA PRO A 154 -6.18 9.79 -5.49
C PRO A 154 -4.71 10.09 -5.14
N ASP A 155 -4.20 11.23 -5.60
CA ASP A 155 -2.81 11.67 -5.37
C ASP A 155 -2.64 12.15 -3.90
N THR A 156 -3.02 11.27 -2.97
CA THR A 156 -3.04 11.45 -1.53
C THR A 156 -1.94 10.63 -0.90
N PRO A 157 -1.36 11.09 0.21
CA PRO A 157 -0.43 10.28 1.00
C PRO A 157 -1.05 8.92 1.34
N ILE A 158 -0.25 7.85 1.29
CA ILE A 158 -0.68 6.51 1.71
C ILE A 158 -1.06 6.58 3.19
N PRO A 159 -2.30 6.20 3.57
CA PRO A 159 -2.75 6.21 4.95
C PRO A 159 -1.97 5.25 5.84
N THR A 160 -1.91 5.56 7.12
CA THR A 160 -1.29 4.69 8.14
C THR A 160 -1.92 3.28 8.14
N ASP A 161 -3.24 3.18 7.96
CA ASP A 161 -3.96 1.90 7.93
C ASP A 161 -3.50 0.96 6.80
N GLU A 162 -3.15 1.51 5.64
CA GLU A 162 -2.62 0.72 4.53
C GLU A 162 -1.17 0.27 4.80
N LEU A 163 -0.38 1.10 5.48
CA LEU A 163 0.97 0.72 5.93
C LEU A 163 0.91 -0.39 6.99
N ILE A 164 -0.06 -0.33 7.90
CA ILE A 164 -0.35 -1.38 8.89
C ILE A 164 -0.69 -2.70 8.20
N LYS A 165 -1.62 -2.68 7.24
CA LYS A 165 -2.00 -3.89 6.49
C LYS A 165 -0.78 -4.50 5.80
N MET A 166 0.09 -3.68 5.22
CA MET A 166 1.33 -4.13 4.62
C MET A 166 2.30 -4.71 5.67
N GLN A 167 2.45 -4.07 6.83
CA GLN A 167 3.28 -4.56 7.93
C GLN A 167 2.85 -5.95 8.39
N THR A 168 1.55 -6.13 8.65
CA THR A 168 0.99 -7.41 9.12
C THR A 168 1.09 -8.50 8.04
N THR A 169 0.89 -8.15 6.77
CA THR A 169 0.93 -9.13 5.67
C THR A 169 2.35 -9.63 5.39
N LEU A 170 3.34 -8.75 5.51
CA LEU A 170 4.74 -9.06 5.23
C LEU A 170 5.54 -9.45 6.48
N ASP A 171 4.88 -9.61 7.63
CA ASP A 171 5.52 -9.88 8.93
C ASP A 171 6.69 -8.92 9.22
N MET A 172 6.50 -7.63 8.91
CA MET A 172 7.53 -6.62 9.14
C MET A 172 7.53 -6.14 10.59
N SER A 173 8.70 -6.11 11.20
CA SER A 173 8.93 -5.39 12.45
C SER A 173 8.72 -3.89 12.27
N LEU A 174 8.49 -3.16 13.38
CA LEU A 174 8.39 -1.70 13.37
C LEU A 174 9.64 -1.04 12.74
N ASN A 175 10.83 -1.57 13.04
CA ASN A 175 12.10 -1.11 12.47
C ASN A 175 12.19 -1.33 10.94
N GLN A 176 11.70 -2.47 10.45
CA GLN A 176 11.64 -2.72 9.00
C GLN A 176 10.63 -1.79 8.32
N THR A 177 9.50 -1.54 8.99
CA THR A 177 8.47 -0.60 8.51
C THR A 177 9.00 0.83 8.48
N GLU A 178 9.80 1.23 9.47
CA GLU A 178 10.48 2.53 9.50
C GLU A 178 11.47 2.68 8.34
N ARG A 179 12.29 1.66 8.10
CA ARG A 179 13.23 1.64 6.97
C ARG A 179 12.51 1.71 5.62
N LEU A 180 11.39 1.01 5.49
CA LEU A 180 10.53 1.08 4.31
C LEU A 180 9.94 2.48 4.14
N ALA A 181 9.43 3.07 5.22
CA ALA A 181 8.85 4.41 5.19
C ALA A 181 9.90 5.46 4.78
N PHE A 182 11.12 5.34 5.31
CA PHE A 182 12.26 6.16 4.93
C PHE A 182 12.63 6.00 3.45
N PHE A 183 12.68 4.76 2.95
CA PHE A 183 12.95 4.46 1.54
C PHE A 183 11.91 5.12 0.63
N MET A 184 10.62 4.96 0.93
CA MET A 184 9.52 5.54 0.14
C MET A 184 9.58 7.07 0.11
N ARG A 185 9.87 7.70 1.26
CA ARG A 185 10.01 9.16 1.36
C ARG A 185 11.22 9.69 0.57
N THR A 186 12.32 8.94 0.54
CA THR A 186 13.51 9.31 -0.23
C THR A 186 13.30 9.14 -1.72
N TRP A 187 12.63 8.06 -2.14
CA TRP A 187 12.44 7.75 -3.55
C TRP A 187 11.32 8.56 -4.21
N LYS A 188 10.17 8.69 -3.55
CA LYS A 188 8.94 9.26 -4.12
C LYS A 188 8.56 10.62 -3.52
N GLY A 189 9.28 11.08 -2.49
CA GLY A 189 9.10 12.38 -1.85
C GLY A 189 8.44 12.31 -0.47
N ARG A 190 8.57 13.40 0.31
CA ARG A 190 8.13 13.45 1.73
C ARG A 190 6.62 13.21 1.93
N LYS A 191 5.79 13.56 0.94
CA LYS A 191 4.32 13.48 1.01
C LYS A 191 3.73 12.13 0.63
N VAL A 192 4.57 11.12 0.37
CA VAL A 192 4.11 9.79 -0.09
C VAL A 192 3.40 9.02 1.01
N LEU A 193 3.78 9.25 2.26
CA LEU A 193 3.16 8.65 3.44
C LEU A 193 2.52 9.74 4.27
N GLU A 194 1.50 9.35 5.02
CA GLU A 194 0.87 10.21 6.00
C GLU A 194 1.90 10.85 6.98
N PRO A 195 1.74 12.13 7.34
CA PRO A 195 2.54 12.75 8.40
C PRO A 195 2.38 12.01 9.73
N GLY A 196 3.45 11.88 10.51
CA GLY A 196 3.38 11.23 11.83
C GLY A 196 3.16 9.71 11.81
N VAL A 197 3.31 9.04 10.65
CA VAL A 197 3.00 7.60 10.51
C VAL A 197 3.66 6.71 11.58
N MET A 198 4.89 7.04 12.02
CA MET A 198 5.61 6.24 13.01
C MET A 198 5.11 6.46 14.43
N GLU A 199 4.59 7.65 14.76
CA GLU A 199 3.98 7.94 16.05
C GLU A 199 2.66 7.17 16.16
N LYS A 200 1.81 7.25 15.13
CA LYS A 200 0.56 6.48 15.04
C LYS A 200 0.76 4.97 15.11
N LEU A 201 1.84 4.46 14.50
CA LEU A 201 2.19 3.04 14.59
C LEU A 201 2.61 2.63 16.01
N ARG A 202 3.23 3.51 16.79
CA ARG A 202 3.67 3.24 18.16
C ARG A 202 2.54 3.37 19.18
N GLU A 203 1.68 4.37 19.03
CA GLU A 203 0.50 4.58 19.89
C GLU A 203 -0.45 3.37 19.87
N ARG A 204 -0.46 2.61 18.77
CA ARG A 204 -1.26 1.38 18.65
C ARG A 204 -0.79 0.22 19.55
N ASP A 205 0.47 0.23 20.01
CA ASP A 205 0.99 -0.88 20.83
C ASP A 205 0.43 -0.87 22.27
N GLU A 206 -0.28 0.18 22.69
CA GLU A 206 -1.02 0.22 23.95
C GLU A 206 -2.41 -0.40 23.77
N TYR A 207 -2.59 -1.63 24.27
CA TYR A 207 -3.89 -2.29 24.25
C TYR A 207 -4.65 -2.05 25.55
N GLU A 208 -5.68 -1.23 25.49
CA GLU A 208 -6.56 -0.87 26.62
C GLU A 208 -7.29 -2.06 27.27
N TYR A 209 -7.32 -3.22 26.57
CA TYR A 209 -8.03 -4.42 27.01
C TYR A 209 -7.21 -5.34 27.92
N TYR A 210 -5.94 -5.04 28.19
CA TYR A 210 -5.06 -5.89 29.01
C TYR A 210 -4.66 -5.23 30.31
N SER A 211 -4.65 -6.05 31.36
CA SER A 211 -4.19 -5.69 32.69
C SER A 211 -3.23 -6.75 33.23
N THR A 212 -2.51 -6.38 34.28
CA THR A 212 -1.59 -7.29 34.97
C THR A 212 -2.12 -7.55 36.39
N ALA A 213 -2.16 -8.82 36.79
CA ALA A 213 -2.50 -9.24 38.16
C ALA A 213 -1.39 -10.12 38.73
N THR A 214 -1.32 -10.21 40.05
CA THR A 214 -0.42 -11.14 40.76
C THR A 214 -1.23 -12.25 41.40
N LEU A 215 -0.90 -13.50 41.06
CA LEU A 215 -1.56 -14.70 41.58
C LEU A 215 -0.57 -15.63 42.26
N ASN A 216 -1.03 -16.39 43.26
CA ASN A 216 -0.25 -17.45 43.89
C ASN A 216 -0.54 -18.77 43.19
N MET A 217 0.44 -19.30 42.44
CA MET A 217 0.25 -20.40 41.49
C MET A 217 1.27 -21.52 41.69
N ASP A 218 0.91 -22.75 41.33
CA ASP A 218 1.84 -23.88 41.35
C ASP A 218 2.94 -23.69 40.30
N SER A 219 4.19 -23.68 40.75
CA SER A 219 5.34 -23.47 39.87
C SER A 219 5.68 -24.70 39.02
N ALA A 220 6.13 -24.46 37.79
CA ALA A 220 6.73 -25.46 36.91
C ALA A 220 8.13 -25.92 37.38
N PHE A 221 8.83 -25.11 38.17
CA PHE A 221 10.15 -25.47 38.68
C PHE A 221 10.05 -26.52 39.79
N LYS A 222 11.03 -27.43 39.83
CA LYS A 222 11.09 -28.49 40.86
C LYS A 222 11.60 -27.97 42.20
N ASP A 223 12.41 -26.91 42.17
CA ASP A 223 13.05 -26.32 43.35
C ASP A 223 12.10 -25.41 44.14
N GLU A 224 11.05 -24.91 43.47
CA GLU A 224 9.99 -24.14 44.10
C GLU A 224 8.91 -25.09 44.62
N THR A 225 8.75 -25.13 45.94
CA THR A 225 7.74 -25.95 46.61
C THR A 225 6.59 -25.07 47.09
N GLY A 226 5.35 -25.50 46.80
CA GLY A 226 4.14 -24.75 47.12
C GLY A 226 3.73 -23.73 46.05
N LYS A 227 2.82 -22.81 46.43
CA LYS A 227 2.33 -21.74 45.55
C LYS A 227 3.32 -20.58 45.54
N VAL A 228 3.68 -20.12 44.35
CA VAL A 228 4.62 -19.02 44.11
C VAL A 228 3.87 -17.87 43.47
N THR A 229 4.20 -16.64 43.88
CA THR A 229 3.63 -15.45 43.27
C THR A 229 4.13 -15.28 41.84
N ARG A 230 3.18 -15.13 40.91
CA ARG A 230 3.42 -14.94 39.48
C ARG A 230 2.60 -13.78 38.95
N SER A 231 3.19 -13.03 38.04
CA SER A 231 2.50 -12.00 37.28
C SER A 231 1.77 -12.64 36.11
N VAL A 232 0.49 -12.31 35.97
CA VAL A 232 -0.38 -12.76 34.89
C VAL A 232 -0.78 -11.53 34.09
N VAL A 233 -0.52 -11.55 32.79
CA VAL A 233 -1.11 -10.59 31.86
C VAL A 233 -2.40 -11.20 31.35
N TYR A 234 -3.51 -10.49 31.48
CA TYR A 234 -4.83 -11.00 31.14
C TYR A 234 -5.70 -9.92 30.52
N CYS A 235 -6.71 -10.33 29.76
CA CYS A 235 -7.71 -9.45 29.21
C CYS A 235 -8.76 -9.12 30.28
N ASN A 236 -8.90 -7.85 30.64
CA ASN A 236 -9.85 -7.38 31.65
C ASN A 236 -11.22 -7.00 31.07
N ASP A 237 -11.35 -6.91 29.73
CA ASP A 237 -12.62 -6.74 29.04
C ASP A 237 -12.67 -7.63 27.80
N LEU A 238 -13.05 -8.90 28.02
CA LEU A 238 -13.12 -9.90 26.96
C LEU A 238 -14.20 -9.58 25.93
N VAL A 239 -15.33 -9.04 26.36
CA VAL A 239 -16.46 -8.70 25.48
C VAL A 239 -16.09 -7.54 24.56
N GLY A 240 -15.48 -6.48 25.11
CA GLY A 240 -14.96 -5.36 24.33
C GLY A 240 -13.89 -5.79 23.34
N LEU A 241 -12.96 -6.64 23.76
CA LEU A 241 -11.92 -7.18 22.88
C LEU A 241 -12.52 -7.97 21.71
N VAL A 242 -13.47 -8.88 21.98
CA VAL A 242 -14.16 -9.65 20.93
C VAL A 242 -14.89 -8.72 19.96
N GLY A 243 -15.63 -7.73 20.46
CA GLY A 243 -16.32 -6.74 19.63
C GLY A 243 -15.38 -5.97 18.72
N HIS A 244 -14.26 -5.47 19.28
CA HIS A 244 -13.22 -4.78 18.52
C HIS A 244 -12.58 -5.68 17.44
N VAL A 245 -12.35 -6.95 17.75
CA VAL A 245 -11.80 -7.93 16.82
C VAL A 245 -12.79 -8.24 15.69
N MET A 246 -14.07 -8.36 15.99
CA MET A 246 -15.11 -8.58 14.99
C MET A 246 -15.22 -7.40 14.02
N GLU A 247 -15.24 -6.17 14.55
CA GLU A 247 -15.29 -4.94 13.77
C GLU A 247 -14.05 -4.81 12.86
N SER A 248 -12.85 -4.95 13.44
CA SER A 248 -11.59 -4.83 12.70
C SER A 248 -11.42 -5.90 11.61
N ARG A 249 -11.99 -7.10 11.80
CA ARG A 249 -11.97 -8.20 10.82
C ARG A 249 -13.14 -8.14 9.83
N GLY A 250 -14.12 -7.26 10.05
CA GLY A 250 -15.34 -7.21 9.26
C GLY A 250 -16.13 -8.52 9.33
N VAL A 251 -16.16 -9.16 10.50
CA VAL A 251 -16.98 -10.36 10.74
C VAL A 251 -18.42 -9.90 10.92
N ILE A 252 -19.27 -10.26 9.96
CA ILE A 252 -20.69 -9.92 9.94
C ILE A 252 -21.46 -11.23 10.06
N GLY A 253 -22.42 -11.29 10.98
CA GLY A 253 -23.29 -12.45 11.16
C GLY A 253 -22.88 -13.37 12.32
N ASP A 254 -23.28 -14.63 12.20
CA ASP A 254 -23.10 -15.64 13.24
C ASP A 254 -21.62 -16.04 13.38
N HIS A 255 -21.16 -16.18 14.62
CA HIS A 255 -19.76 -16.44 14.93
C HIS A 255 -19.62 -17.37 16.12
N MET A 256 -18.52 -18.11 16.12
CA MET A 256 -18.14 -19.01 17.18
C MET A 256 -16.81 -18.57 17.77
N ILE A 257 -16.77 -18.49 19.09
CA ILE A 257 -15.56 -18.18 19.84
C ILE A 257 -14.93 -19.50 20.28
N LYS A 258 -13.71 -19.76 19.81
CA LYS A 258 -12.94 -20.95 20.18
C LYS A 258 -11.88 -20.55 21.20
N ILE A 259 -11.87 -21.22 22.35
CA ILE A 259 -10.86 -21.03 23.39
C ILE A 259 -9.93 -22.23 23.42
N GLY A 260 -8.63 -21.98 23.28
CA GLY A 260 -7.59 -22.97 23.48
C GLY A 260 -6.72 -22.56 24.66
N ILE A 261 -6.25 -23.53 25.44
CA ILE A 261 -5.22 -23.30 26.45
C ILE A 261 -4.06 -24.20 26.10
N ASP A 262 -2.85 -23.67 26.17
CA ASP A 262 -1.65 -24.46 25.87
C ASP A 262 -0.52 -24.06 26.82
N CYS A 263 0.25 -25.07 27.24
CA CYS A 263 1.43 -24.90 28.06
C CYS A 263 2.66 -25.24 27.22
N GLY A 264 3.14 -24.24 26.47
CA GLY A 264 4.25 -24.36 25.53
C GLY A 264 5.34 -23.33 25.77
N GLY A 265 6.61 -23.77 25.70
CA GLY A 265 7.77 -22.87 25.77
C GLY A 265 7.94 -22.13 27.11
N SER A 266 7.54 -22.76 28.22
CA SER A 266 7.53 -22.20 29.58
C SER A 266 6.43 -21.20 29.92
N PHE A 267 5.43 -21.06 29.04
CA PHE A 267 4.26 -20.20 29.27
C PHE A 267 2.99 -21.02 29.25
N LEU A 268 2.08 -20.74 30.18
CA LEU A 268 0.69 -21.14 30.08
C LEU A 268 -0.08 -20.00 29.39
N LYS A 269 -0.70 -20.30 28.26
CA LYS A 269 -1.36 -19.32 27.38
C LYS A 269 -2.82 -19.68 27.20
N PHE A 270 -3.69 -18.71 27.38
CA PHE A 270 -5.10 -18.77 27.03
C PHE A 270 -5.26 -18.01 25.73
N CYS A 271 -5.83 -18.68 24.74
CA CYS A 271 -5.91 -18.21 23.39
C CYS A 271 -7.36 -18.22 22.90
N LEU A 272 -7.73 -17.19 22.15
CA LEU A 272 -9.05 -16.98 21.58
C LEU A 272 -8.97 -16.87 20.06
N ASN A 273 -9.89 -17.54 19.38
CA ASN A 273 -10.17 -17.39 17.96
C ASN A 273 -11.63 -17.01 17.76
N VAL A 274 -11.88 -15.98 16.94
CA VAL A 274 -13.22 -15.66 16.44
C VAL A 274 -13.37 -16.29 15.06
N VAL A 275 -14.30 -17.25 14.93
CA VAL A 275 -14.56 -18.00 13.70
C VAL A 275 -15.92 -17.64 13.15
N SER A 276 -15.99 -17.20 11.89
CA SER A 276 -17.28 -16.96 11.22
C SER A 276 -18.00 -18.28 10.96
N CYS A 277 -19.25 -18.43 11.41
CA CYS A 277 -20.08 -19.60 11.10
C CYS A 277 -20.51 -19.60 9.63
N GLU A 278 -20.61 -18.42 9.03
CA GLU A 278 -20.77 -18.27 7.59
C GLU A 278 -19.46 -18.60 6.88
N GLY A 279 -19.36 -19.83 6.38
CA GLY A 279 -18.34 -20.21 5.40
C GLY A 279 -17.12 -20.96 5.94
N GLU A 280 -17.28 -21.98 6.78
CA GLU A 280 -16.24 -23.03 6.95
C GLU A 280 -15.94 -23.82 5.64
N GLY A 281 -16.52 -23.43 4.50
CA GLY A 281 -16.13 -23.82 3.13
C GLY A 281 -15.60 -22.69 2.23
N ALA A 282 -15.48 -21.45 2.73
CA ALA A 282 -15.04 -20.27 1.96
C ALA A 282 -13.70 -19.69 2.45
N GLY A 283 -12.92 -20.49 3.18
CA GLY A 283 -11.48 -20.46 3.05
C GLY A 283 -11.05 -21.03 1.70
N SER A 284 -11.65 -20.55 0.59
CA SER A 284 -10.95 -20.67 -0.68
C SER A 284 -9.64 -19.96 -0.46
N LEU A 285 -8.52 -20.70 -0.43
CA LEU A 285 -7.23 -20.16 -0.84
C LEU A 285 -7.55 -19.13 -1.92
N PRO A 286 -7.11 -17.86 -1.80
CA PRO A 286 -7.35 -16.90 -2.84
C PRO A 286 -7.01 -17.62 -4.14
N SER A 287 -7.93 -17.61 -5.11
CA SER A 287 -7.58 -17.92 -6.49
C SER A 287 -6.17 -17.36 -6.70
N LYS A 288 -5.23 -18.16 -7.22
CA LYS A 288 -3.83 -17.72 -7.44
C LYS A 288 -3.73 -16.34 -8.12
N ARG A 289 -4.84 -15.89 -8.72
CA ARG A 289 -5.12 -14.54 -9.16
C ARG A 289 -6.05 -13.80 -8.18
N ALA A 290 -5.49 -12.92 -7.35
CA ALA A 290 -6.28 -11.90 -6.66
C ALA A 290 -6.96 -11.00 -7.71
N LYS A 291 -8.25 -10.69 -7.56
CA LYS A 291 -8.87 -9.69 -8.45
C LYS A 291 -8.44 -8.32 -7.96
N TYR A 292 -8.29 -7.39 -8.90
CA TYR A 292 -7.92 -6.00 -8.62
C TYR A 292 -8.89 -5.30 -7.65
N GLN A 293 -10.15 -5.74 -7.60
CA GLN A 293 -11.18 -5.25 -6.68
C GLN A 293 -11.06 -5.81 -5.25
N ASP A 294 -10.38 -6.94 -5.07
CA ASP A 294 -10.21 -7.59 -3.76
C ASP A 294 -9.10 -6.91 -2.93
N GLY A 295 -8.39 -5.93 -3.53
CA GLY A 295 -7.22 -5.28 -2.96
C GLY A 295 -6.01 -6.24 -2.87
N ALA A 296 -4.87 -5.73 -2.41
CA ALA A 296 -3.67 -6.55 -2.20
C ALA A 296 -3.83 -7.53 -1.00
N PHE A 297 -5.00 -7.54 -0.35
CA PHE A 297 -5.18 -8.05 1.02
C PHE A 297 -6.46 -8.89 1.19
N ALA A 298 -6.90 -9.59 0.13
CA ALA A 298 -7.99 -10.57 0.23
C ALA A 298 -7.72 -11.57 1.37
N LYS A 299 -8.78 -12.07 2.04
CA LYS A 299 -8.75 -12.93 3.24
C LYS A 299 -7.73 -14.10 3.11
N ASN A 300 -6.49 -13.89 3.54
CA ASN A 300 -5.39 -14.85 3.32
C ASN A 300 -5.25 -15.88 4.46
N PHE A 301 -5.87 -15.63 5.62
CA PHE A 301 -5.69 -16.46 6.80
C PHE A 301 -7.00 -17.13 7.24
N VAL A 302 -6.90 -18.42 7.51
CA VAL A 302 -7.97 -19.24 8.10
C VAL A 302 -8.32 -18.70 9.49
N ASP A 303 -9.61 -18.59 9.81
CA ASP A 303 -10.10 -18.04 11.09
C ASP A 303 -9.60 -18.81 12.31
N SER A 304 -9.40 -20.12 12.19
CA SER A 304 -8.82 -20.97 13.22
C SER A 304 -7.28 -21.01 13.21
N GLY A 305 -6.63 -20.28 12.31
CA GLY A 305 -5.18 -20.32 12.12
C GLY A 305 -4.42 -19.44 13.11
N VAL A 306 -3.14 -19.73 13.30
CA VAL A 306 -2.25 -19.02 14.25
C VAL A 306 -2.20 -17.51 14.01
N LYS A 307 -2.30 -17.05 12.76
CA LYS A 307 -2.30 -15.62 12.39
C LYS A 307 -3.54 -14.85 12.86
N LYS A 308 -4.58 -15.55 13.31
CA LYS A 308 -5.82 -14.99 13.86
C LYS A 308 -6.02 -15.32 15.34
N LEU A 309 -5.05 -15.99 15.95
CA LEU A 309 -5.02 -16.34 17.36
C LEU A 309 -4.71 -15.11 18.22
N ILE A 310 -5.50 -14.91 19.26
CA ILE A 310 -5.38 -13.80 20.20
C ILE A 310 -5.06 -14.39 21.57
N ILE A 311 -4.03 -13.88 22.24
CA ILE A 311 -3.68 -14.33 23.59
C ILE A 311 -4.50 -13.50 24.58
N ILE A 312 -5.43 -14.12 25.31
CA ILE A 312 -6.29 -13.45 26.30
C ILE A 312 -5.74 -13.55 27.72
N ALA A 313 -4.85 -14.50 28.00
CA ALA A 313 -4.05 -14.51 29.21
C ALA A 313 -2.74 -15.27 29.02
N ILE A 314 -1.70 -14.85 29.74
CA ILE A 314 -0.39 -15.49 29.70
C ILE A 314 0.31 -15.38 31.05
N VAL A 315 0.94 -16.48 31.46
CA VAL A 315 1.73 -16.56 32.69
C VAL A 315 2.94 -17.47 32.51
N GLU A 316 4.06 -17.06 33.09
CA GLU A 316 5.35 -17.74 33.01
C GLU A 316 5.55 -18.80 34.10
N HIS A 317 6.16 -19.92 33.72
CA HIS A 317 6.73 -20.91 34.63
C HIS A 317 5.74 -21.47 35.66
N VAL A 318 4.50 -21.72 35.24
CA VAL A 318 3.46 -22.37 36.05
C VAL A 318 3.11 -23.75 35.51
N LYS A 319 2.59 -24.62 36.39
CA LYS A 319 2.06 -25.93 35.98
C LYS A 319 0.64 -25.79 35.44
N GLU A 320 0.28 -26.71 34.54
CA GLU A 320 -1.08 -26.94 34.07
C GLU A 320 -1.85 -27.77 35.11
N THR A 321 -2.25 -27.13 36.21
CA THR A 321 -3.05 -27.72 37.30
C THR A 321 -4.44 -27.09 37.35
N TYR A 322 -5.43 -27.81 37.90
CA TYR A 322 -6.80 -27.32 38.06
C TYR A 322 -6.84 -25.96 38.79
N ASP A 323 -6.10 -25.82 39.90
CA ASP A 323 -6.02 -24.57 40.67
C ASP A 323 -5.51 -23.39 39.86
N ASN A 324 -4.41 -23.60 39.11
CA ASN A 324 -3.81 -22.57 38.28
C ASN A 324 -4.74 -22.16 37.13
N LEU A 325 -5.33 -23.14 36.45
CA LEU A 325 -6.30 -22.90 35.39
C LEU A 325 -7.50 -22.11 35.93
N THR A 326 -8.07 -22.54 37.05
CA THR A 326 -9.22 -21.87 37.69
C THR A 326 -8.89 -20.42 38.02
N SER A 327 -7.72 -20.16 38.62
CA SER A 327 -7.31 -18.80 38.99
C SER A 327 -7.20 -17.87 37.78
N VAL A 328 -6.75 -18.36 36.62
CA VAL A 328 -6.69 -17.55 35.40
C VAL A 328 -8.05 -17.44 34.73
N LEU A 329 -8.87 -18.50 34.74
CA LEU A 329 -10.23 -18.49 34.19
C LEU A 329 -11.11 -17.46 34.93
N GLU A 330 -11.00 -17.39 36.26
CA GLU A 330 -11.71 -16.40 37.08
C GLU A 330 -11.28 -14.96 36.78
N LEU A 331 -10.00 -14.73 36.47
CA LEU A 331 -9.51 -13.40 36.08
C LEU A 331 -10.05 -12.93 34.73
N VAL A 332 -10.17 -13.84 33.76
CA VAL A 332 -10.58 -13.51 32.39
C VAL A 332 -12.11 -13.43 32.26
N GLU A 333 -12.86 -13.94 33.24
CA GLU A 333 -14.33 -13.94 33.25
C GLU A 333 -14.93 -14.55 31.97
N LEU A 334 -14.43 -15.74 31.60
CA LEU A 334 -14.86 -16.45 30.39
C LEU A 334 -16.35 -16.81 30.36
N ASP A 335 -17.02 -16.79 31.51
CA ASP A 335 -18.46 -16.98 31.65
C ASP A 335 -19.29 -15.86 30.99
N LYS A 336 -18.67 -14.71 30.67
CA LYS A 336 -19.32 -13.60 29.97
C LYS A 336 -19.51 -13.84 28.47
N VAL A 337 -18.96 -14.93 27.93
CA VAL A 337 -18.91 -15.19 26.49
C VAL A 337 -19.24 -16.65 26.21
N ASP A 338 -20.13 -16.89 25.23
CA ASP A 338 -20.39 -18.25 24.75
C ASP A 338 -19.19 -18.75 23.93
N PHE A 339 -18.59 -19.85 24.34
CA PHE A 339 -17.39 -20.38 23.70
C PHE A 339 -17.39 -21.90 23.53
N VAL A 340 -16.56 -22.35 22.58
CA VAL A 340 -16.23 -23.75 22.36
C VAL A 340 -14.80 -24.02 22.85
N ALA A 341 -14.66 -24.96 23.76
CA ALA A 341 -13.37 -25.40 24.28
C ALA A 341 -12.64 -26.28 23.25
N ALA A 342 -11.45 -25.85 22.84
CA ALA A 342 -10.54 -26.58 21.96
C ALA A 342 -9.32 -27.07 22.76
N PHE A 343 -9.58 -27.99 23.70
CA PHE A 343 -8.57 -28.52 24.63
C PHE A 343 -7.99 -29.84 24.14
N ASP A 344 -6.71 -30.06 24.41
CA ASP A 344 -6.15 -31.40 24.33
C ASP A 344 -6.72 -32.30 25.45
N LEU A 345 -6.46 -33.60 25.40
CA LEU A 345 -7.03 -34.53 26.38
C LEU A 345 -6.53 -34.26 27.80
N LYS A 346 -5.27 -33.82 27.96
CA LYS A 346 -4.62 -33.65 29.27
C LYS A 346 -5.20 -32.42 29.97
N LEU A 347 -5.29 -31.33 29.24
CA LEU A 347 -5.94 -30.10 29.65
C LEU A 347 -7.42 -30.33 29.90
N ALA A 348 -8.13 -31.11 29.07
CA ALA A 348 -9.54 -31.41 29.31
C ALA A 348 -9.76 -32.09 30.68
N ASN A 349 -8.89 -33.04 31.05
CA ASN A 349 -8.94 -33.63 32.39
C ASN A 349 -8.64 -32.58 33.47
N ALA A 350 -7.57 -31.80 33.32
CA ALA A 350 -7.20 -30.77 34.28
C ALA A 350 -8.28 -29.70 34.45
N PHE A 351 -8.97 -29.31 33.37
CA PHE A 351 -10.06 -28.34 33.36
C PHE A 351 -11.32 -28.88 34.04
N LEU A 352 -11.66 -30.16 33.80
CA LEU A 352 -12.79 -30.83 34.45
C LEU A 352 -12.50 -31.27 35.90
N GLY A 353 -11.27 -31.07 36.40
CA GLY A 353 -10.85 -31.53 37.72
C GLY A 353 -10.72 -33.05 37.82
N LEU A 354 -10.45 -33.73 36.70
CA LEU A 354 -10.26 -35.17 36.61
C LEU A 354 -8.79 -35.57 36.77
N GLY A 355 -8.57 -36.82 37.13
CA GLY A 355 -7.25 -37.44 37.21
C GLY A 355 -6.50 -37.46 35.87
N THR A 356 -5.20 -37.73 35.95
CA THR A 356 -4.34 -37.82 34.76
C THR A 356 -4.75 -38.99 33.84
N HIS A 357 -4.17 -39.05 32.64
CA HIS A 357 -4.38 -40.18 31.71
C HIS A 357 -3.87 -41.54 32.19
N SER A 358 -3.14 -41.56 33.31
CA SER A 358 -2.76 -42.80 34.00
C SER A 358 -3.78 -43.26 35.03
N SER A 359 -4.84 -42.49 35.28
CA SER A 359 -5.91 -42.84 36.23
C SER A 359 -6.75 -44.03 35.76
N THR A 360 -7.59 -44.56 36.66
CA THR A 360 -8.48 -45.68 36.38
C THR A 360 -9.47 -45.37 35.26
N CYS A 361 -10.01 -44.15 35.22
CA CYS A 361 -11.01 -43.71 34.23
C CYS A 361 -10.49 -42.45 33.50
N PRO A 362 -9.53 -42.59 32.57
CA PRO A 362 -8.78 -41.45 32.04
C PRO A 362 -9.54 -40.61 31.00
N CYS A 363 -10.68 -41.11 30.50
CA CYS A 363 -11.50 -40.41 29.52
C CYS A 363 -12.29 -39.26 30.18
N PRO A 364 -12.19 -38.01 29.68
CA PRO A 364 -12.97 -36.90 30.23
C PRO A 364 -14.46 -36.94 29.90
N TRP A 365 -14.88 -37.77 28.94
CA TRP A 365 -16.28 -37.86 28.51
C TRP A 365 -17.04 -39.05 29.07
N CYS A 366 -16.37 -40.12 29.50
CA CYS A 366 -17.03 -41.32 30.00
C CYS A 366 -16.32 -41.92 31.22
N GLU A 367 -17.07 -42.71 31.99
CA GLU A 367 -16.60 -43.36 33.22
C GLU A 367 -15.97 -44.74 32.95
N LEU A 368 -15.62 -45.03 31.70
CA LEU A 368 -15.09 -46.35 31.34
C LEU A 368 -13.71 -46.57 31.97
N PRO A 369 -13.51 -47.65 32.74
CA PRO A 369 -12.20 -48.00 33.26
C PRO A 369 -11.23 -48.38 32.14
N LYS A 370 -9.96 -48.00 32.29
CA LYS A 370 -8.88 -48.33 31.34
C LYS A 370 -8.75 -49.84 31.10
N SER A 371 -9.06 -50.66 32.11
CA SER A 371 -9.06 -52.13 32.01
C SER A 371 -10.08 -52.67 31.01
N GLU A 372 -11.11 -51.90 30.66
CA GLU A 372 -12.21 -52.33 29.78
C GLU A 372 -12.10 -51.76 28.35
N PHE A 373 -11.04 -51.02 28.02
CA PHE A 373 -10.89 -50.40 26.71
C PHE A 373 -10.86 -51.42 25.56
N GLY A 374 -10.37 -52.62 25.81
CA GLY A 374 -10.32 -53.73 24.85
C GLY A 374 -11.63 -54.53 24.73
N ASN A 375 -12.63 -54.28 25.59
CA ASN A 375 -13.90 -55.01 25.54
C ASN A 375 -14.84 -54.38 24.51
N HIS A 376 -15.26 -55.15 23.50
CA HIS A 376 -16.16 -54.68 22.45
C HIS A 376 -17.63 -54.58 22.89
N ASP A 377 -18.03 -55.33 23.92
CA ASP A 377 -19.41 -55.37 24.45
C ASP A 377 -19.62 -54.46 25.67
N ARG A 378 -18.70 -53.50 25.87
CA ARG A 378 -18.71 -52.61 27.04
C ARG A 378 -19.91 -51.67 27.05
N ILE A 379 -20.42 -51.40 28.25
CA ILE A 379 -21.44 -50.37 28.48
C ILE A 379 -20.72 -49.06 28.82
N ILE A 380 -20.96 -48.03 28.01
CA ILE A 380 -20.31 -46.72 28.19
C ILE A 380 -21.28 -45.79 28.91
N ASN A 381 -20.96 -45.44 30.15
CA ASN A 381 -21.65 -44.38 30.87
C ASN A 381 -20.96 -43.05 30.60
N LEU A 382 -21.70 -42.07 30.08
CA LEU A 382 -21.20 -40.72 29.87
C LEU A 382 -21.08 -39.99 31.21
N ARG A 383 -20.01 -39.21 31.34
CA ARG A 383 -19.82 -38.33 32.49
C ARG A 383 -20.79 -37.16 32.38
N THR A 384 -21.30 -36.74 33.54
CA THR A 384 -22.02 -35.48 33.68
C THR A 384 -21.24 -34.59 34.63
N LEU A 385 -21.35 -33.27 34.48
CA LEU A 385 -20.73 -32.32 35.42
C LEU A 385 -21.21 -32.56 36.86
N GLY A 386 -22.47 -32.96 37.03
CA GLY A 386 -23.03 -33.34 38.33
C GLY A 386 -22.37 -34.60 38.94
N ALA A 387 -22.08 -35.62 38.14
CA ALA A 387 -21.37 -36.82 38.60
C ALA A 387 -19.92 -36.50 38.98
N ILE A 388 -19.22 -35.70 38.17
CA ILE A 388 -17.85 -35.26 38.46
C ILE A 388 -17.80 -34.52 39.81
N ARG A 389 -18.69 -33.54 40.00
CA ARG A 389 -18.78 -32.78 41.26
C ARG A 389 -19.07 -33.67 42.46
N ARG A 390 -20.03 -34.59 42.34
CA ARG A 390 -20.38 -35.51 43.44
C ARG A 390 -19.19 -36.36 43.86
N ASN A 391 -18.53 -36.97 42.88
CA ASN A 391 -17.37 -37.82 43.12
C ASN A 391 -16.21 -37.05 43.74
N ALA A 392 -15.99 -35.79 43.33
CA ALA A 392 -14.99 -34.92 43.93
C ALA A 392 -15.30 -34.61 45.40
N LEU A 393 -16.56 -34.30 45.73
CA LEU A 393 -16.99 -34.06 47.11
C LEU A 393 -16.84 -35.31 47.99
N GLU A 394 -17.21 -36.48 47.46
CA GLU A 394 -17.03 -37.76 48.15
C GLU A 394 -15.55 -38.06 48.41
N TYR A 395 -14.69 -37.83 47.42
CA TYR A 395 -13.24 -37.98 47.59
C TYR A 395 -12.68 -37.02 48.64
N GLN A 396 -13.09 -35.74 48.60
CA GLN A 396 -12.65 -34.74 49.59
C GLN A 396 -13.08 -35.13 51.01
N ALA A 397 -14.34 -35.55 51.19
CA ALA A 397 -14.83 -36.02 52.48
C ALA A 397 -14.05 -37.25 52.98
N ALA A 398 -13.78 -38.21 52.10
CA ALA A 398 -12.98 -39.39 52.41
C ALA A 398 -11.51 -39.03 52.72
N ALA A 399 -10.93 -38.07 52.00
CA ALA A 399 -9.56 -37.61 52.20
C ALA A 399 -9.38 -36.93 53.57
N VAL A 400 -10.36 -36.15 54.02
CA VAL A 400 -10.36 -35.54 55.35
C VAL A 400 -10.47 -36.61 56.46
N ALA A 401 -11.28 -37.64 56.24
CA ALA A 401 -11.43 -38.74 57.20
C ALA A 401 -10.23 -39.72 57.21
N HIS A 402 -9.39 -39.70 56.17
CA HIS A 402 -8.33 -40.67 55.96
C HIS A 402 -7.13 -40.43 56.88
N LYS A 403 -6.89 -41.35 57.83
CA LYS A 403 -5.76 -41.32 58.77
C LYS A 403 -4.59 -42.25 58.38
N GLY A 404 -4.63 -42.86 57.21
CA GLY A 404 -3.61 -43.81 56.77
C GLY A 404 -2.29 -43.13 56.38
N LYS A 405 -1.18 -43.89 56.42
CA LYS A 405 0.17 -43.41 56.10
C LYS A 405 0.42 -43.14 54.61
N ARG A 406 -0.42 -43.68 53.72
CA ARG A 406 -0.35 -43.47 52.26
C ARG A 406 -1.43 -42.49 51.83
N ALA A 407 -1.23 -41.79 50.72
CA ALA A 407 -2.29 -40.97 50.13
C ALA A 407 -3.52 -41.83 49.81
N LEU A 408 -4.71 -41.30 50.05
CA LEU A 408 -5.97 -41.95 49.70
C LEU A 408 -6.00 -42.19 48.19
N SER A 409 -6.34 -43.41 47.77
CA SER A 409 -6.50 -43.71 46.35
C SER A 409 -7.79 -43.08 45.82
N SER A 410 -7.69 -42.41 44.68
CA SER A 410 -8.82 -41.85 43.95
C SER A 410 -9.59 -42.85 43.09
N ALA A 411 -9.08 -44.07 42.92
CA ALA A 411 -9.60 -45.04 41.95
C ALA A 411 -11.09 -45.36 42.17
N ALA A 412 -11.53 -45.45 43.42
CA ALA A 412 -12.92 -45.74 43.79
C ALA A 412 -13.89 -44.60 43.42
N PHE A 413 -13.39 -43.38 43.27
CA PHE A 413 -14.21 -42.19 43.07
C PHE A 413 -14.37 -41.84 41.59
N LYS A 414 -13.83 -42.64 40.66
CA LYS A 414 -13.99 -42.48 39.20
C LYS A 414 -13.65 -41.09 38.63
N SER A 415 -13.11 -40.17 39.42
CA SER A 415 -13.00 -38.75 39.07
C SER A 415 -11.72 -38.08 39.56
N CYS A 416 -10.75 -38.81 40.14
CA CYS A 416 -9.53 -38.18 40.64
C CYS A 416 -8.27 -38.95 40.22
#